data_AF-A0A545TU82-F1
#
_entry.id   AF-A0A545TU82-F1
#
_cell.length_a   1.000
_cell.length_b   1.000
_cell.length_c   1.000
_cell.angle_alpha   90.00
_cell.angle_beta   90.00
_cell.angle_gamma   90.00
#
_symmetry.space_group_name_H-M   'P 1'
#
loop_
_entity.id
_entity.type
_entity.pdbx_description
1 polymer ?
#
loop_
_entity_poly.entity_id
_entity_poly.type
_entity_poly.pdbx_seq_one_letter_code
_entity_poly.pdbx_strand_id
1 'polypeptide(L)'
;MEQAYILEFGDLSCRFYRNHGQIVDGEGTVYEISTPYAQSDLFDADGRCLIKTAQSADLLYLCHPSYPPYVLSRSGHTNWTIEKIAFQDGPYLSTNTSDITLSSSAGSIGTGRTLIASASLFAETDVGRLVRKKNGGGWGWGIITEFISATQATWEIKSAIASSPSKEWRLGVWSETTGFPTCVTFFQDRLYFAGARSHPQRLDGSVTGDYTSFSPSKLADATVEDTHAVAFTLNANNVNVIRWMIDDDKGLVLGSVGGEWLVSPSSLGEALTPSNIQARRSTTRGSANLQPVQAADAILFVQRAGRKVRELAYVFEADGFRSPDMTLLAEHISEGGISALSYQQEPDSVVWAVRRDGALLGMTYQREQEVVAWHRHQIGGVSNQEGTLPAKVESIAVIPAPDGSKDEVWAVVQRWINGQLKRSIEYMEASFNASARSPLQSEEGYKAAILQQQREAFFVDSGLTYRGAPASIISGLNHLEGETVQVLADGATHPDLQVTDGKITLMVPAAVVQVGLGYRSVLETARLEAGAADGTAQGKTKRIHRAVIRFHQTLGALFGPDPRNLDRIEFRSSTDLMDTPPPLFDGDKLVDWPGNYETEGRMMVVQDEPLPLTVLAIFPQVHTQDSR
;
A
#
# COMPACT_ATOMS: atom_id res chain seq x y z
N MET A 1 -3.61 16.06 -17.80
CA MET A 1 -4.42 15.88 -16.59
C MET A 1 -4.40 14.40 -16.30
N GLU A 2 -3.54 13.97 -15.38
CA GLU A 2 -3.51 12.58 -14.93
C GLU A 2 -4.81 12.30 -14.17
N GLN A 3 -5.37 11.11 -14.35
CA GLN A 3 -6.59 10.68 -13.67
C GLN A 3 -6.23 9.55 -12.72
N ALA A 4 -6.32 9.81 -11.43
CA ALA A 4 -6.17 8.79 -10.39
C ALA A 4 -7.53 8.34 -9.87
N TYR A 5 -7.62 7.06 -9.50
CA TYR A 5 -8.79 6.43 -8.90
C TYR A 5 -8.36 5.52 -7.77
N ILE A 6 -9.15 5.48 -6.71
CA ILE A 6 -9.06 4.44 -5.68
C ILE A 6 -10.14 3.39 -5.97
N LEU A 7 -9.75 2.13 -5.83
CA LEU A 7 -10.60 0.96 -6.02
C LEU A 7 -10.82 0.29 -4.66
N GLU A 8 -12.08 0.18 -4.25
CA GLU A 8 -12.48 -0.55 -3.04
C GLU A 8 -13.07 -1.90 -3.46
N PHE A 9 -12.34 -2.99 -3.24
CA PHE A 9 -12.86 -4.35 -3.42
C PHE A 9 -13.57 -4.79 -2.13
N GLY A 10 -14.88 -5.00 -2.24
CA GLY A 10 -15.74 -5.53 -1.18
C GLY A 10 -16.22 -6.95 -1.49
N ASP A 11 -17.25 -7.40 -0.78
CA ASP A 11 -17.86 -8.70 -1.08
C ASP A 11 -18.53 -8.67 -2.46
N LEU A 12 -18.02 -9.46 -3.41
CA LEU A 12 -18.51 -9.61 -4.78
C LEU A 12 -18.74 -8.28 -5.55
N SER A 13 -18.05 -7.22 -5.12
CA SER A 13 -18.28 -5.86 -5.57
C SER A 13 -16.98 -5.04 -5.61
N CYS A 14 -16.94 -4.04 -6.49
CA CYS A 14 -15.88 -3.05 -6.53
C CYS A 14 -16.48 -1.66 -6.69
N ARG A 15 -16.07 -0.73 -5.83
CA ARG A 15 -16.47 0.68 -5.83
C ARG A 15 -15.29 1.57 -6.19
N PHE A 16 -15.61 2.78 -6.65
CA PHE A 16 -14.64 3.68 -7.25
C PHE A 16 -14.69 5.04 -6.59
N TYR A 17 -13.52 5.61 -6.32
CA TYR A 17 -13.37 6.93 -5.73
C TYR A 17 -12.43 7.77 -6.58
N ARG A 18 -12.74 9.06 -6.68
CA ARG A 18 -11.97 10.06 -7.42
C ARG A 18 -12.26 11.44 -6.85
N ASN A 19 -11.26 12.33 -6.87
CA ASN A 19 -11.40 13.74 -6.47
C ASN A 19 -12.07 13.89 -5.08
N HIS A 20 -11.56 13.17 -4.09
CA HIS A 20 -12.07 13.17 -2.69
C HIS A 20 -13.52 12.71 -2.52
N GLY A 21 -14.10 12.08 -3.54
CA GLY A 21 -15.49 11.63 -3.54
C GLY A 21 -15.67 10.21 -4.07
N GLN A 22 -16.77 9.59 -3.65
CA GLN A 22 -17.24 8.34 -4.23
C GLN A 22 -17.93 8.62 -5.56
N ILE A 23 -17.65 7.79 -6.58
CA ILE A 23 -18.31 7.90 -7.87
C ILE A 23 -19.76 7.45 -7.75
N VAL A 24 -20.68 8.24 -8.30
CA VAL A 24 -22.11 7.94 -8.40
C VAL A 24 -22.54 7.86 -9.85
N ASP A 25 -23.61 7.12 -10.12
CA ASP A 25 -24.25 7.05 -11.43
C ASP A 25 -25.09 8.30 -11.76
N GLY A 26 -25.77 8.29 -12.91
CA GLY A 26 -26.62 9.41 -13.35
C GLY A 26 -27.84 9.68 -12.47
N GLU A 27 -28.18 8.75 -11.56
CA GLU A 27 -29.30 8.86 -10.62
C GLU A 27 -28.83 9.27 -9.21
N GLY A 28 -27.50 9.41 -9.01
CA GLY A 28 -26.91 9.74 -7.72
C GLY A 28 -26.70 8.54 -6.79
N THR A 29 -26.83 7.32 -7.29
CA THR A 29 -26.54 6.08 -6.54
C THR A 29 -25.05 5.75 -6.64
N VAL A 30 -24.47 5.15 -5.61
CA VAL A 30 -23.07 4.69 -5.61
C VAL A 30 -22.82 3.78 -6.82
N TYR A 31 -21.86 4.16 -7.65
CA TYR A 31 -21.46 3.35 -8.80
C TYR A 31 -20.57 2.19 -8.33
N GLU A 32 -21.02 0.97 -8.57
CA GLU A 32 -20.30 -0.26 -8.26
C GLU A 32 -20.44 -1.27 -9.40
N ILE A 33 -19.44 -2.14 -9.54
CA ILE A 33 -19.48 -3.28 -10.46
C ILE A 33 -19.40 -4.59 -9.66
N SER A 34 -19.96 -5.66 -10.20
CA SER A 34 -19.80 -6.99 -9.61
C SER A 34 -18.41 -7.55 -9.89
N THR A 35 -17.83 -8.25 -8.91
CA THR A 35 -16.55 -8.95 -9.03
C THR A 35 -16.69 -10.42 -8.60
N PRO A 36 -15.80 -11.32 -9.05
CA PRO A 36 -15.84 -12.73 -8.65
C PRO A 36 -15.31 -12.98 -7.22
N TYR A 37 -14.76 -11.96 -6.57
CA TYR A 37 -14.03 -12.11 -5.31
C TYR A 37 -14.96 -12.00 -4.11
N ALA A 38 -15.07 -13.08 -3.33
CA ALA A 38 -15.80 -13.04 -2.06
C ALA A 38 -14.95 -12.37 -0.98
N GLN A 39 -15.60 -11.74 0.01
CA GLN A 39 -14.89 -11.06 1.10
C GLN A 39 -13.91 -11.98 1.84
N SER A 40 -14.29 -13.26 2.02
CA SER A 40 -13.45 -14.27 2.68
C SER A 40 -12.15 -14.60 1.93
N ASP A 41 -12.07 -14.28 0.64
CA ASP A 41 -10.92 -14.59 -0.21
C ASP A 41 -10.02 -13.37 -0.44
N LEU A 42 -10.42 -12.16 -0.03
CA LEU A 42 -9.64 -10.94 -0.29
C LEU A 42 -8.33 -10.89 0.49
N PHE A 43 -8.29 -11.45 1.71
CA PHE A 43 -7.16 -11.34 2.62
C PHE A 43 -6.67 -12.71 3.10
N ASP A 44 -5.35 -12.83 3.28
CA ASP A 44 -4.78 -14.00 3.95
C ASP A 44 -4.96 -13.93 5.49
N ALA A 45 -4.55 -14.99 6.19
CA ALA A 45 -4.64 -15.05 7.67
C ALA A 45 -3.80 -13.97 8.38
N ASP A 46 -2.85 -13.34 7.69
CA ASP A 46 -2.02 -12.25 8.18
C ASP A 46 -2.63 -10.87 7.83
N GLY A 47 -3.83 -10.82 7.25
CA GLY A 47 -4.51 -9.58 6.83
C GLY A 47 -3.94 -8.96 5.55
N ARG A 48 -3.17 -9.70 4.76
CA ARG A 48 -2.57 -9.18 3.51
C ARG A 48 -3.53 -9.40 2.34
N CYS A 49 -3.69 -8.37 1.51
CA CYS A 49 -4.48 -8.48 0.30
C CYS A 49 -3.88 -9.56 -0.64
N LEU A 50 -4.72 -10.50 -1.06
CA LEU A 50 -4.34 -11.59 -1.97
C LEU A 50 -4.46 -11.20 -3.44
N ILE A 51 -5.22 -10.15 -3.76
CA ILE A 51 -5.30 -9.58 -5.10
C ILE A 51 -4.01 -8.82 -5.36
N LYS A 52 -3.26 -9.25 -6.38
CA LYS A 52 -2.10 -8.51 -6.89
C LYS A 52 -2.41 -7.94 -8.26
N THR A 53 -1.87 -6.76 -8.52
CA THR A 53 -2.23 -5.98 -9.69
C THR A 53 -1.01 -5.53 -10.49
N ALA A 54 -1.21 -5.35 -11.80
CA ALA A 54 -0.27 -4.67 -12.68
C ALA A 54 -1.08 -3.81 -13.65
N GLN A 55 -0.71 -2.55 -13.81
CA GLN A 55 -1.45 -1.60 -14.62
C GLN A 55 -0.71 -1.29 -15.93
N SER A 56 -1.46 -1.17 -17.01
CA SER A 56 -1.03 -0.59 -18.27
C SER A 56 -2.13 0.33 -18.79
N ALA A 57 -1.93 1.65 -18.64
CA ALA A 57 -2.91 2.66 -18.97
C ALA A 57 -4.30 2.36 -18.34
N ASP A 58 -5.33 2.14 -19.16
CA ASP A 58 -6.71 1.91 -18.74
C ASP A 58 -7.04 0.43 -18.42
N LEU A 59 -6.03 -0.44 -18.43
CA LEU A 59 -6.17 -1.86 -18.11
C LEU A 59 -5.42 -2.18 -16.81
N LEU A 60 -6.13 -2.79 -15.87
CA LEU A 60 -5.59 -3.31 -14.62
C LEU A 60 -5.70 -4.83 -14.60
N TYR A 61 -4.56 -5.51 -14.68
CA TYR A 61 -4.48 -6.97 -14.61
C TYR A 61 -4.52 -7.41 -13.15
N LEU A 62 -5.36 -8.38 -12.81
CA LEU A 62 -5.64 -8.85 -11.46
C LEU A 62 -5.30 -10.35 -11.36
N CYS A 63 -4.58 -10.72 -10.31
CA CYS A 63 -4.25 -12.12 -10.00
C CYS A 63 -4.64 -12.49 -8.57
N HIS A 64 -5.08 -13.73 -8.39
CA HIS A 64 -5.46 -14.29 -7.10
C HIS A 64 -5.15 -15.80 -7.06
N PRO A 65 -4.70 -16.38 -5.91
CA PRO A 65 -4.36 -17.81 -5.81
C PRO A 65 -5.50 -18.79 -6.12
N SER A 66 -6.75 -18.37 -5.92
CA SER A 66 -7.95 -19.22 -6.07
C SER A 66 -8.81 -18.89 -7.30
N TYR A 67 -8.57 -17.77 -7.98
CA TYR A 67 -9.36 -17.35 -9.14
C TYR A 67 -8.47 -17.24 -10.39
N PRO A 68 -9.01 -17.46 -11.60
CA PRO A 68 -8.27 -17.16 -12.81
C PRO A 68 -7.91 -15.67 -12.89
N PRO A 69 -6.90 -15.28 -13.67
CA PRO A 69 -6.59 -13.87 -13.90
C PRO A 69 -7.74 -13.11 -14.57
N TYR A 70 -7.99 -11.89 -14.10
CA TYR A 70 -8.98 -10.96 -14.66
C TYR A 70 -8.29 -9.67 -15.14
N VAL A 71 -8.93 -8.97 -16.07
CA VAL A 71 -8.57 -7.61 -16.45
C VAL A 71 -9.74 -6.70 -16.13
N LEU A 72 -9.47 -5.63 -15.39
CA LEU A 72 -10.39 -4.52 -15.16
C LEU A 72 -10.06 -3.43 -16.18
N SER A 73 -11.03 -3.08 -17.01
CA SER A 73 -10.90 -2.10 -18.07
C SER A 73 -11.72 -0.87 -17.75
N ARG A 74 -11.15 0.32 -18.01
CA ARG A 74 -11.82 1.61 -17.82
C ARG A 74 -12.06 2.30 -19.16
N SER A 75 -13.32 2.64 -19.46
CA SER A 75 -13.65 3.47 -20.63
C SER A 75 -14.33 4.80 -20.28
N GLY A 76 -14.65 5.00 -19.00
CA GLY A 76 -15.21 6.25 -18.47
C GLY A 76 -15.27 6.24 -16.94
N HIS A 77 -15.75 7.32 -16.32
CA HIS A 77 -15.87 7.42 -14.86
C HIS A 77 -16.83 6.39 -14.28
N THR A 78 -17.93 6.11 -14.99
CA THR A 78 -18.99 5.17 -14.64
C THR A 78 -19.08 4.02 -15.66
N ASN A 79 -17.96 3.70 -16.32
CA ASN A 79 -17.90 2.61 -17.29
C ASN A 79 -16.63 1.79 -17.09
N TRP A 80 -16.76 0.80 -16.22
CA TRP A 80 -15.74 -0.15 -15.85
C TRP A 80 -16.25 -1.57 -16.13
N THR A 81 -15.37 -2.42 -16.65
CA THR A 81 -15.71 -3.83 -16.91
C THR A 81 -14.61 -4.73 -16.37
N ILE A 82 -14.99 -5.82 -15.70
CA ILE A 82 -14.06 -6.85 -15.24
C ILE A 82 -14.32 -8.14 -16.02
N GLU A 83 -13.31 -8.64 -16.70
CA GLU A 83 -13.42 -9.81 -17.57
C GLU A 83 -12.28 -10.80 -17.30
N LYS A 84 -12.58 -12.10 -17.36
CA LYS A 84 -11.55 -13.14 -17.25
C LYS A 84 -10.62 -13.02 -18.46
N ILE A 85 -9.31 -13.05 -18.24
CA ILE A 85 -8.33 -12.97 -19.33
C ILE A 85 -8.44 -14.23 -20.22
N ALA A 86 -8.63 -14.01 -21.51
CA ALA A 86 -8.62 -15.06 -22.52
C ALA A 86 -7.20 -15.30 -23.03
N PHE A 87 -6.42 -16.10 -22.30
CA PHE A 87 -5.06 -16.45 -22.72
C PHE A 87 -5.04 -17.23 -24.04
N GLN A 88 -4.05 -16.93 -24.87
CA GLN A 88 -3.85 -17.52 -26.19
C GLN A 88 -2.56 -18.32 -26.24
N ASP A 89 -2.64 -19.54 -26.81
CA ASP A 89 -1.51 -20.46 -27.02
C ASP A 89 -0.51 -20.58 -25.85
N GLY A 90 -0.99 -20.64 -24.61
CA GLY A 90 -0.16 -20.93 -23.43
C GLY A 90 -0.58 -20.14 -22.18
N PRO A 91 0.27 -20.12 -21.14
CA PRO A 91 1.55 -20.84 -21.05
C PRO A 91 1.34 -22.35 -20.86
N TYR A 92 2.34 -23.15 -21.23
CA TYR A 92 2.25 -24.62 -21.22
C TYR A 92 3.27 -25.29 -20.29
N LEU A 93 2.89 -26.44 -19.75
CA LEU A 93 3.80 -27.41 -19.16
C LEU A 93 4.78 -27.96 -20.20
N SER A 94 5.82 -28.66 -19.74
CA SER A 94 6.75 -29.38 -20.62
C SER A 94 5.99 -30.37 -21.51
N THR A 95 6.55 -30.65 -22.69
CA THR A 95 6.00 -31.70 -23.56
C THR A 95 5.85 -33.01 -22.79
N ASN A 96 4.72 -33.69 -23.01
CA ASN A 96 4.45 -34.97 -22.42
C ASN A 96 5.60 -35.96 -22.67
N THR A 97 6.06 -36.59 -21.60
CA THR A 97 7.11 -37.63 -21.62
C THR A 97 6.55 -39.03 -21.37
N SER A 98 5.25 -39.16 -21.06
CA SER A 98 4.59 -40.44 -20.84
C SER A 98 4.10 -41.09 -22.14
N ASP A 99 3.64 -42.33 -22.05
CA ASP A 99 3.05 -43.05 -23.19
C ASP A 99 1.63 -42.60 -23.57
N ILE A 100 1.02 -41.70 -22.79
CA ILE A 100 -0.35 -41.22 -23.04
C ILE A 100 -0.39 -40.43 -24.35
N THR A 101 -1.28 -40.82 -25.26
CA THR A 101 -1.53 -40.10 -26.51
C THR A 101 -2.81 -39.28 -26.41
N LEU A 102 -2.82 -38.11 -27.05
CA LEU A 102 -4.03 -37.34 -27.33
C LEU A 102 -4.44 -37.50 -28.80
N SER A 103 -5.73 -37.68 -29.05
CA SER A 103 -6.37 -37.59 -30.37
C SER A 103 -7.60 -36.69 -30.29
N SER A 104 -8.15 -36.30 -31.44
CA SER A 104 -9.35 -35.47 -31.50
C SER A 104 -10.33 -36.00 -32.54
N SER A 105 -11.63 -35.88 -32.28
CA SER A 105 -12.68 -36.28 -33.23
C SER A 105 -12.64 -35.50 -34.56
N ALA A 106 -12.05 -34.30 -34.57
CA ALA A 106 -11.73 -33.53 -35.78
C ALA A 106 -10.43 -32.72 -35.60
N GLY A 107 -9.80 -32.32 -36.71
CA GLY A 107 -8.57 -31.52 -36.72
C GLY A 107 -8.76 -30.04 -37.10
N SER A 108 -9.92 -29.67 -37.63
CA SER A 108 -10.24 -28.30 -38.03
C SER A 108 -10.70 -27.44 -36.86
N ILE A 109 -10.47 -26.13 -36.96
CA ILE A 109 -10.92 -25.11 -36.00
C ILE A 109 -12.43 -25.26 -35.75
N GLY A 110 -12.85 -25.12 -34.50
CA GLY A 110 -14.26 -25.15 -34.11
C GLY A 110 -14.51 -25.72 -32.72
N THR A 111 -15.73 -25.53 -32.24
CA THR A 111 -16.23 -25.98 -30.93
C THR A 111 -16.80 -27.39 -30.99
N GLY A 112 -17.07 -27.99 -29.82
CA GLY A 112 -17.79 -29.26 -29.72
C GLY A 112 -16.99 -30.49 -30.20
N ARG A 113 -15.67 -30.38 -30.29
CA ARG A 113 -14.81 -31.52 -30.64
C ARG A 113 -14.54 -32.36 -29.40
N THR A 114 -14.27 -33.66 -29.58
CA THR A 114 -13.93 -34.55 -28.46
C THR A 114 -12.43 -34.76 -28.45
N LEU A 115 -11.77 -34.30 -27.39
CA LEU A 115 -10.38 -34.61 -27.08
C LEU A 115 -10.33 -35.94 -26.34
N ILE A 116 -9.54 -36.90 -26.83
CA ILE A 116 -9.50 -38.28 -26.34
C ILE A 116 -8.08 -38.58 -25.89
N ALA A 117 -7.92 -38.98 -24.63
CA ALA A 117 -6.68 -39.48 -24.06
C ALA A 117 -6.69 -41.01 -24.01
N SER A 118 -5.54 -41.65 -24.25
CA SER A 118 -5.42 -43.12 -24.18
C SER A 118 -5.42 -43.70 -22.77
N ALA A 119 -5.36 -42.84 -21.74
CA ALA A 119 -5.44 -43.18 -20.33
C ALA A 119 -5.98 -41.97 -19.54
N SER A 120 -6.27 -42.15 -18.24
CA SER A 120 -6.78 -41.09 -17.37
C SER A 120 -5.83 -39.88 -17.36
N LEU A 121 -6.34 -38.73 -17.80
CA LEU A 121 -5.61 -37.47 -17.91
C LEU A 121 -6.45 -36.26 -17.47
N PHE A 122 -7.75 -36.24 -17.80
CA PHE A 122 -8.61 -35.09 -17.56
C PHE A 122 -9.33 -35.17 -16.20
N ALA A 123 -9.62 -34.01 -15.63
CA ALA A 123 -10.51 -33.83 -14.50
C ALA A 123 -11.54 -32.71 -14.78
N GLU A 124 -12.61 -32.64 -13.98
CA GLU A 124 -13.59 -31.55 -14.05
C GLU A 124 -12.90 -30.17 -13.90
N THR A 125 -11.86 -30.11 -13.09
CA THR A 125 -11.04 -28.93 -12.81
C THR A 125 -10.13 -28.51 -13.99
N ASP A 126 -10.11 -29.25 -15.10
CA ASP A 126 -9.40 -28.89 -16.33
C ASP A 126 -10.28 -28.11 -17.33
N VAL A 127 -11.55 -27.84 -17.02
CA VAL A 127 -12.38 -26.97 -17.88
C VAL A 127 -11.78 -25.56 -17.96
N GLY A 128 -11.61 -25.06 -19.17
CA GLY A 128 -10.89 -23.82 -19.48
C GLY A 128 -9.37 -23.98 -19.64
N ARG A 129 -8.82 -25.17 -19.44
CA ARG A 129 -7.37 -25.42 -19.59
C ARG A 129 -6.98 -25.49 -21.07
N LEU A 130 -5.88 -24.81 -21.41
CA LEU A 130 -5.33 -24.86 -22.77
C LEU A 130 -4.65 -26.20 -23.04
N VAL A 131 -4.68 -26.65 -24.29
CA VAL A 131 -4.01 -27.87 -24.75
C VAL A 131 -3.30 -27.57 -26.06
N ARG A 132 -1.98 -27.82 -26.10
CA ARG A 132 -1.17 -27.78 -27.33
C ARG A 132 -0.94 -29.20 -27.82
N LYS A 133 -1.08 -29.44 -29.12
CA LYS A 133 -0.80 -30.74 -29.73
C LYS A 133 -0.07 -30.57 -31.05
N LYS A 134 0.89 -31.45 -31.31
CA LYS A 134 1.65 -31.43 -32.56
C LYS A 134 0.75 -31.67 -33.78
N ASN A 135 1.02 -30.92 -34.85
CA ASN A 135 0.33 -30.99 -36.14
C ASN A 135 1.36 -31.07 -37.28
N GLY A 136 1.76 -32.29 -37.64
CA GLY A 136 2.84 -32.50 -38.61
C GLY A 136 4.18 -31.93 -38.12
N GLY A 137 4.77 -31.01 -38.88
CA GLY A 137 5.99 -30.28 -38.50
C GLY A 137 5.77 -29.14 -37.49
N GLY A 138 4.51 -28.77 -37.24
CA GLY A 138 4.13 -27.64 -36.40
C GLY A 138 3.30 -28.03 -35.17
N TRP A 139 2.56 -27.06 -34.65
CA TRP A 139 1.67 -27.18 -33.49
C TRP A 139 0.30 -26.59 -33.80
N GLY A 140 -0.72 -27.12 -33.13
CA GLY A 140 -2.00 -26.46 -32.97
C GLY A 140 -2.42 -26.47 -31.51
N TRP A 141 -3.48 -25.75 -31.19
CA TRP A 141 -3.94 -25.59 -29.81
C TRP A 141 -5.45 -25.39 -29.71
N GLY A 142 -5.96 -25.63 -28.51
CA GLY A 142 -7.36 -25.46 -28.17
C GLY A 142 -7.57 -25.34 -26.67
N ILE A 143 -8.84 -25.23 -26.27
CA ILE A 143 -9.25 -25.01 -24.88
C ILE A 143 -10.32 -26.04 -24.52
N ILE A 144 -10.16 -26.72 -23.39
CA ILE A 144 -11.19 -27.63 -22.88
C ILE A 144 -12.43 -26.82 -22.48
N THR A 145 -13.60 -27.20 -22.97
CA THR A 145 -14.87 -26.51 -22.69
C THR A 145 -15.78 -27.31 -21.77
N GLU A 146 -15.62 -28.63 -21.71
CA GLU A 146 -16.46 -29.51 -20.88
C GLU A 146 -15.71 -30.79 -20.54
N PHE A 147 -15.89 -31.29 -19.32
CA PHE A 147 -15.38 -32.59 -18.90
C PHE A 147 -16.41 -33.69 -19.19
N ILE A 148 -15.99 -34.81 -19.79
CA ILE A 148 -16.85 -35.97 -20.06
C ILE A 148 -16.46 -37.14 -19.15
N SER A 149 -15.16 -37.47 -19.12
CA SER A 149 -14.60 -38.54 -18.30
C SER A 149 -13.08 -38.35 -18.16
N ALA A 150 -12.43 -39.16 -17.33
CA ALA A 150 -10.97 -39.10 -17.16
C ALA A 150 -10.18 -39.24 -18.48
N THR A 151 -10.77 -39.82 -19.53
CA THR A 151 -10.14 -40.01 -20.84
C THR A 151 -10.75 -39.17 -21.96
N GLN A 152 -11.81 -38.40 -21.70
CA GLN A 152 -12.50 -37.62 -22.74
C GLN A 152 -12.94 -36.24 -22.22
N ALA A 153 -12.75 -35.22 -23.04
CA ALA A 153 -13.24 -33.87 -22.78
C ALA A 153 -13.75 -33.24 -24.08
N THR A 154 -14.73 -32.35 -23.98
CA THR A 154 -15.09 -31.47 -25.10
C THR A 154 -14.11 -30.31 -25.13
N TRP A 155 -13.65 -29.91 -26.31
CA TRP A 155 -12.75 -28.78 -26.48
C TRP A 155 -13.06 -27.97 -27.74
N GLU A 156 -12.63 -26.72 -27.73
CA GLU A 156 -12.61 -25.83 -28.87
C GLU A 156 -11.21 -25.77 -29.46
N ILE A 157 -11.07 -26.12 -30.73
CA ILE A 157 -9.81 -26.02 -31.47
C ILE A 157 -9.69 -24.58 -31.98
N LYS A 158 -8.65 -23.86 -31.55
CA LYS A 158 -8.36 -22.47 -31.94
C LYS A 158 -7.35 -22.38 -33.09
N SER A 159 -6.43 -23.34 -33.16
CA SER A 159 -5.55 -23.55 -34.31
C SER A 159 -5.56 -25.02 -34.72
N ALA A 160 -5.56 -25.28 -36.02
CA ALA A 160 -5.71 -26.63 -36.57
C ALA A 160 -4.67 -27.61 -36.00
N ILE A 161 -5.13 -28.82 -35.71
CA ILE A 161 -4.34 -29.92 -35.13
C ILE A 161 -4.49 -31.18 -35.97
N ALA A 162 -3.52 -32.10 -35.87
CA ALA A 162 -3.69 -33.45 -36.41
C ALA A 162 -4.71 -34.21 -35.55
N SER A 163 -5.74 -34.83 -36.14
CA SER A 163 -6.74 -35.61 -35.39
C SER A 163 -6.19 -36.94 -34.85
N SER A 164 -5.15 -37.47 -35.48
CA SER A 164 -4.52 -38.74 -35.09
C SER A 164 -3.92 -38.71 -33.69
N PRO A 165 -3.88 -39.86 -32.98
CA PRO A 165 -3.18 -39.99 -31.69
C PRO A 165 -1.72 -39.53 -31.78
N SER A 166 -1.27 -38.74 -30.82
CA SER A 166 0.12 -38.28 -30.71
C SER A 166 0.55 -38.22 -29.25
N LYS A 167 1.80 -38.60 -28.96
CA LYS A 167 2.44 -38.39 -27.65
C LYS A 167 2.94 -36.96 -27.45
N GLU A 168 3.05 -36.21 -28.54
CA GLU A 168 3.55 -34.82 -28.57
C GLU A 168 2.42 -33.84 -28.28
N TRP A 169 2.17 -33.61 -27.00
CA TRP A 169 1.21 -32.64 -26.51
C TRP A 169 1.70 -31.96 -25.23
N ARG A 170 1.05 -30.84 -24.89
CA ARG A 170 1.29 -30.05 -23.69
C ARG A 170 -0.05 -29.60 -23.10
N LEU A 171 -0.17 -29.66 -21.79
CA LEU A 171 -1.28 -29.03 -21.06
C LEU A 171 -0.88 -27.62 -20.62
N GLY A 172 -1.87 -26.74 -20.52
CA GLY A 172 -1.72 -25.41 -19.96
C GLY A 172 -1.24 -25.47 -18.51
N VAL A 173 -0.48 -24.45 -18.10
CA VAL A 173 0.03 -24.33 -16.72
C VAL A 173 -1.11 -24.04 -15.74
N TRP A 174 -2.11 -23.26 -16.15
CA TRP A 174 -3.17 -22.76 -15.28
C TRP A 174 -4.50 -23.48 -15.51
N SER A 175 -5.12 -23.89 -14.40
CA SER A 175 -6.42 -24.54 -14.32
C SER A 175 -6.81 -24.63 -12.84
N GLU A 176 -8.04 -25.03 -12.52
CA GLU A 176 -8.40 -25.33 -11.13
C GLU A 176 -7.59 -26.53 -10.59
N THR A 177 -7.16 -27.44 -11.47
CA THR A 177 -6.28 -28.58 -11.13
C THR A 177 -4.91 -28.11 -10.64
N THR A 178 -4.29 -27.18 -11.38
CA THR A 178 -2.89 -26.77 -11.17
C THR A 178 -2.73 -25.47 -10.40
N GLY A 179 -3.82 -24.71 -10.22
CA GLY A 179 -3.85 -23.38 -9.63
C GLY A 179 -3.57 -22.26 -10.62
N PHE A 180 -3.87 -21.05 -10.19
CA PHE A 180 -3.70 -19.80 -10.94
C PHE A 180 -2.50 -18.99 -10.41
N PRO A 181 -1.93 -18.07 -11.22
CA PRO A 181 -0.83 -17.23 -10.76
C PRO A 181 -1.28 -16.25 -9.66
N THR A 182 -0.35 -15.93 -8.76
CA THR A 182 -0.58 -15.06 -7.59
C THR A 182 0.12 -13.71 -7.70
N CYS A 183 0.95 -13.53 -8.70
CA CYS A 183 1.76 -12.34 -8.93
C CYS A 183 1.71 -11.98 -10.40
N VAL A 184 1.68 -10.69 -10.70
CA VAL A 184 1.70 -10.14 -12.06
C VAL A 184 2.53 -8.87 -12.09
N THR A 185 3.31 -8.64 -13.15
CA THR A 185 4.01 -7.37 -13.40
C THR A 185 4.38 -7.23 -14.88
N PHE A 186 4.59 -6.00 -15.33
CA PHE A 186 5.18 -5.71 -16.64
C PHE A 186 6.70 -5.64 -16.54
N PHE A 187 7.39 -6.12 -17.57
CA PHE A 187 8.83 -5.92 -17.73
C PHE A 187 9.21 -6.11 -19.20
N GLN A 188 9.95 -5.16 -19.79
CA GLN A 188 10.42 -5.21 -21.19
C GLN A 188 9.35 -5.63 -22.21
N ASP A 189 8.20 -4.93 -22.22
CA ASP A 189 7.08 -5.17 -23.18
C ASP A 189 6.49 -6.60 -23.12
N ARG A 190 6.57 -7.23 -21.94
CA ARG A 190 5.93 -8.51 -21.64
C ARG A 190 5.17 -8.43 -20.32
N LEU A 191 4.08 -9.17 -20.24
CA LEU A 191 3.34 -9.39 -19.00
C LEU A 191 3.79 -10.70 -18.36
N TYR A 192 4.29 -10.61 -17.13
CA TYR A 192 4.78 -11.75 -16.38
C TYR A 192 3.78 -12.22 -15.34
N PHE A 193 3.64 -13.53 -15.20
CA PHE A 193 2.85 -14.20 -14.18
C PHE A 193 3.69 -15.22 -13.41
N ALA A 194 3.44 -15.36 -12.12
CA ALA A 194 4.16 -16.33 -11.27
C ALA A 194 3.34 -16.80 -10.06
N GLY A 195 3.85 -17.85 -9.40
CA GLY A 195 3.36 -18.30 -8.10
C GLY A 195 2.17 -19.27 -8.14
N ALA A 196 1.91 -19.91 -9.27
CA ALA A 196 0.86 -20.92 -9.39
C ALA A 196 1.06 -22.09 -8.43
N ARG A 197 -0.02 -22.60 -7.81
CA ARG A 197 0.02 -23.60 -6.73
C ARG A 197 0.90 -24.82 -7.02
N SER A 198 0.75 -25.42 -8.20
CA SER A 198 1.52 -26.61 -8.60
C SER A 198 2.90 -26.29 -9.20
N HIS A 199 3.14 -25.02 -9.57
CA HIS A 199 4.40 -24.56 -10.17
C HIS A 199 4.87 -23.26 -9.47
N PRO A 200 5.12 -23.31 -8.15
CA PRO A 200 5.29 -22.11 -7.34
C PRO A 200 6.58 -21.31 -7.62
N GLN A 201 7.56 -21.95 -8.25
CA GLN A 201 8.86 -21.37 -8.64
C GLN A 201 8.93 -20.96 -10.10
N ARG A 202 7.82 -21.12 -10.85
CA ARG A 202 7.77 -20.84 -12.26
C ARG A 202 7.34 -19.41 -12.53
N LEU A 203 8.01 -18.80 -13.49
CA LEU A 203 7.74 -17.51 -14.08
C LEU A 203 7.38 -17.74 -15.56
N ASP A 204 6.27 -17.14 -16.00
CA ASP A 204 5.84 -17.19 -17.40
C ASP A 204 5.62 -15.75 -17.89
N GLY A 205 6.30 -15.35 -18.97
CA GLY A 205 6.18 -14.06 -19.63
C GLY A 205 5.51 -14.17 -21.00
N SER A 206 4.59 -13.27 -21.30
CA SER A 206 3.84 -13.23 -22.57
C SER A 206 4.76 -13.03 -23.77
N VAL A 207 4.26 -13.22 -24.99
CA VAL A 207 4.89 -12.74 -26.23
C VAL A 207 5.07 -11.22 -26.13
N THR A 208 6.17 -10.71 -26.68
CA THR A 208 6.45 -9.27 -26.71
C THR A 208 5.33 -8.51 -27.44
N GLY A 209 4.77 -7.48 -26.81
CA GLY A 209 3.70 -6.64 -27.35
C GLY A 209 2.30 -7.29 -27.41
N ASP A 210 2.17 -8.58 -27.10
CA ASP A 210 0.87 -9.28 -26.97
C ASP A 210 0.79 -9.96 -25.60
N TYR A 211 0.19 -9.24 -24.66
CA TYR A 211 0.09 -9.63 -23.26
C TYR A 211 -0.85 -10.81 -22.99
N THR A 212 -1.66 -11.21 -23.97
CA THR A 212 -2.58 -12.36 -23.83
C THR A 212 -2.01 -13.64 -24.40
N SER A 213 -0.99 -13.54 -25.26
CA SER A 213 -0.39 -14.69 -25.93
C SER A 213 0.84 -15.19 -25.19
N PHE A 214 0.90 -16.50 -24.97
CA PHE A 214 2.03 -17.19 -24.32
C PHE A 214 2.61 -18.28 -25.23
N SER A 215 2.55 -18.04 -26.55
CA SER A 215 3.05 -18.99 -27.55
C SER A 215 4.56 -19.23 -27.37
N PRO A 216 4.99 -20.48 -27.16
CA PRO A 216 6.41 -20.78 -26.94
C PRO A 216 7.19 -20.97 -28.25
N SER A 217 6.50 -21.05 -29.39
CA SER A 217 7.09 -21.25 -30.72
C SER A 217 6.05 -20.95 -31.81
N LYS A 218 6.49 -20.80 -33.06
CA LYS A 218 5.58 -20.77 -34.20
C LYS A 218 4.74 -22.03 -34.29
N LEU A 219 3.51 -21.86 -34.77
CA LEU A 219 2.59 -22.96 -35.04
C LEU A 219 2.94 -23.73 -36.32
N ALA A 220 3.58 -23.09 -37.31
CA ALA A 220 3.85 -23.72 -38.61
C ALA A 220 4.99 -24.74 -38.58
N ASP A 221 6.10 -24.41 -37.91
CA ASP A 221 7.37 -25.15 -37.99
C ASP A 221 8.07 -25.35 -36.64
N ALA A 222 7.41 -24.97 -35.54
CA ALA A 222 7.95 -25.06 -34.17
C ALA A 222 9.24 -24.26 -33.92
N THR A 223 9.58 -23.30 -34.78
CA THR A 223 10.72 -22.39 -34.55
C THR A 223 10.45 -21.45 -33.37
N VAL A 224 11.48 -21.18 -32.56
CA VAL A 224 11.43 -20.25 -31.43
C VAL A 224 12.16 -18.97 -31.85
N GLU A 225 11.46 -17.85 -31.80
CA GLU A 225 12.02 -16.53 -32.06
C GLU A 225 12.13 -15.74 -30.77
N ASP A 226 12.94 -14.68 -30.78
CA ASP A 226 13.22 -13.86 -29.60
C ASP A 226 11.99 -13.19 -28.98
N THR A 227 10.94 -12.97 -29.78
CA THR A 227 9.66 -12.37 -29.34
C THR A 227 8.71 -13.37 -28.66
N HIS A 228 8.92 -14.68 -28.82
CA HIS A 228 8.04 -15.70 -28.25
C HIS A 228 8.05 -15.69 -26.73
N ALA A 229 7.03 -16.29 -26.12
CA ALA A 229 6.84 -16.32 -24.67
C ALA A 229 8.03 -16.96 -23.94
N VAL A 230 8.32 -16.44 -22.76
CA VAL A 230 9.42 -16.91 -21.90
C VAL A 230 8.82 -17.74 -20.77
N ALA A 231 9.39 -18.91 -20.50
CA ALA A 231 9.02 -19.74 -19.37
C ALA A 231 10.27 -20.20 -18.65
N PHE A 232 10.37 -19.91 -17.35
CA PHE A 232 11.56 -20.22 -16.56
C PHE A 232 11.18 -20.68 -15.15
N THR A 233 11.93 -21.64 -14.60
CA THR A 233 11.74 -22.11 -13.22
C THR A 233 12.98 -21.76 -12.42
N LEU A 234 12.79 -21.09 -11.27
CA LEU A 234 13.88 -20.73 -10.37
C LEU A 234 14.54 -21.98 -9.79
N ASN A 235 15.83 -22.18 -10.11
CA ASN A 235 16.61 -23.33 -9.63
C ASN A 235 17.08 -23.08 -8.19
N ALA A 236 16.42 -23.69 -7.21
CA ALA A 236 16.81 -23.63 -5.80
C ALA A 236 16.77 -25.01 -5.15
N ASN A 237 17.57 -25.22 -4.09
CA ASN A 237 17.62 -26.50 -3.37
C ASN A 237 16.29 -26.90 -2.72
N ASN A 238 15.42 -25.93 -2.42
CA ASN A 238 14.10 -26.13 -1.86
C ASN A 238 13.05 -25.45 -2.74
N VAL A 239 11.82 -25.97 -2.75
CA VAL A 239 10.69 -25.35 -3.43
C VAL A 239 10.26 -24.08 -2.70
N ASN A 240 10.44 -22.92 -3.34
CA ASN A 240 10.10 -21.60 -2.77
C ASN A 240 9.07 -20.89 -3.63
N VAL A 241 7.89 -20.62 -3.07
CA VAL A 241 6.84 -19.86 -3.78
C VAL A 241 7.28 -18.42 -4.03
N ILE A 242 7.10 -17.95 -5.26
CA ILE A 242 7.26 -16.53 -5.63
C ILE A 242 6.09 -15.75 -5.01
N ARG A 243 6.42 -14.69 -4.25
CA ARG A 243 5.49 -13.90 -3.44
C ARG A 243 5.23 -12.51 -4.00
N TRP A 244 6.18 -11.93 -4.72
CA TRP A 244 6.00 -10.65 -5.40
C TRP A 244 7.01 -10.52 -6.53
N MET A 245 6.73 -9.60 -7.45
CA MET A 245 7.58 -9.25 -8.59
C MET A 245 7.55 -7.75 -8.78
N ILE A 246 8.69 -7.14 -9.10
CA ILE A 246 8.79 -5.71 -9.40
C ILE A 246 9.92 -5.53 -10.43
N ASP A 247 9.75 -4.57 -11.34
CA ASP A 247 10.80 -4.21 -12.28
C ASP A 247 11.87 -3.33 -11.64
N ASP A 248 13.10 -3.45 -12.14
CA ASP A 248 14.25 -2.63 -11.79
C ASP A 248 15.12 -2.46 -13.03
N ASP A 249 15.97 -1.43 -13.05
CA ASP A 249 16.93 -1.19 -14.15
C ASP A 249 17.83 -2.41 -14.41
N LYS A 250 18.19 -3.17 -13.37
CA LYS A 250 19.04 -4.36 -13.49
C LYS A 250 18.30 -5.60 -14.00
N GLY A 251 16.97 -5.58 -13.99
CA GLY A 251 16.14 -6.70 -14.42
C GLY A 251 14.86 -6.85 -13.60
N LEU A 252 14.18 -7.96 -13.81
CA LEU A 252 12.99 -8.30 -13.04
C LEU A 252 13.37 -8.89 -11.69
N VAL A 253 13.00 -8.22 -10.60
CA VAL A 253 13.29 -8.67 -9.24
C VAL A 253 12.11 -9.46 -8.68
N LEU A 254 12.39 -10.64 -8.13
CA LEU A 254 11.40 -11.56 -7.58
C LEU A 254 11.67 -11.83 -6.10
N GLY A 255 10.66 -11.66 -5.26
CA GLY A 255 10.70 -12.12 -3.88
C GLY A 255 10.12 -13.52 -3.75
N SER A 256 10.85 -14.46 -3.19
CA SER A 256 10.34 -15.79 -2.87
C SER A 256 10.39 -16.07 -1.37
N VAL A 257 9.70 -17.11 -0.91
CA VAL A 257 9.74 -17.54 0.51
C VAL A 257 11.16 -17.75 1.04
N GLY A 258 12.10 -18.15 0.17
CA GLY A 258 13.47 -18.47 0.55
C GLY A 258 14.50 -17.38 0.25
N GLY A 259 14.16 -16.35 -0.52
CA GLY A 259 15.10 -15.29 -0.89
C GLY A 259 14.68 -14.52 -2.14
N GLU A 260 15.47 -13.52 -2.45
CA GLU A 260 15.22 -12.54 -3.51
C GLU A 260 16.10 -12.88 -4.73
N TRP A 261 15.52 -12.80 -5.92
CA TRP A 261 16.12 -13.21 -7.17
C TRP A 261 16.10 -12.06 -8.17
N LEU A 262 17.17 -11.95 -8.96
CA LEU A 262 17.22 -11.11 -10.14
C LEU A 262 17.07 -12.00 -11.37
N VAL A 263 16.10 -11.69 -12.22
CA VAL A 263 15.93 -12.26 -13.54
C VAL A 263 16.39 -11.24 -14.57
N SER A 264 17.40 -11.61 -15.35
CA SER A 264 18.05 -10.74 -16.32
C SER A 264 18.41 -11.53 -17.58
N PRO A 265 18.68 -10.84 -18.71
CA PRO A 265 19.36 -11.47 -19.84
C PRO A 265 20.75 -11.97 -19.43
N SER A 266 21.34 -12.85 -20.26
CA SER A 266 22.68 -13.39 -20.04
C SER A 266 23.79 -12.35 -20.15
N SER A 267 23.56 -11.29 -20.93
CA SER A 267 24.46 -10.16 -21.13
C SER A 267 23.73 -8.85 -20.79
N LEU A 268 24.42 -7.93 -20.12
CA LEU A 268 23.86 -6.62 -19.82
C LEU A 268 23.61 -5.84 -21.13
N GLY A 269 22.45 -5.18 -21.23
CA GLY A 269 22.07 -4.36 -22.38
C GLY A 269 21.39 -5.11 -23.54
N GLU A 270 21.24 -6.44 -23.43
CA GLU A 270 20.40 -7.22 -24.34
C GLU A 270 18.94 -7.23 -23.86
N ALA A 271 18.00 -7.42 -24.80
CA ALA A 271 16.61 -7.70 -24.44
C ALA A 271 16.47 -9.14 -23.91
N LEU A 272 15.52 -9.35 -23.00
CA LEU A 272 15.22 -10.68 -22.46
C LEU A 272 14.43 -11.52 -23.48
N THR A 273 14.97 -12.67 -23.85
CA THR A 273 14.42 -13.61 -24.83
C THR A 273 14.32 -15.02 -24.23
N PRO A 274 13.57 -15.94 -24.88
CA PRO A 274 13.50 -17.33 -24.43
C PRO A 274 14.85 -18.05 -24.35
N SER A 275 15.85 -17.59 -25.12
CA SER A 275 17.16 -18.25 -25.24
C SER A 275 18.24 -17.69 -24.30
N ASN A 276 18.06 -16.48 -23.77
CA ASN A 276 19.07 -15.78 -22.97
C ASN A 276 18.67 -15.48 -21.52
N ILE A 277 17.50 -15.95 -21.05
CA ILE A 277 17.05 -15.74 -19.67
C ILE A 277 17.97 -16.41 -18.63
N GLN A 278 18.35 -15.64 -17.62
CA GLN A 278 19.06 -16.12 -16.43
C GLN A 278 18.36 -15.63 -15.16
N ALA A 279 18.38 -16.47 -14.12
CA ALA A 279 17.96 -16.06 -12.78
C ALA A 279 19.11 -16.30 -11.79
N ARG A 280 19.47 -15.25 -11.07
CA ARG A 280 20.52 -15.28 -10.04
C ARG A 280 19.90 -14.92 -8.71
N ARG A 281 20.28 -15.64 -7.66
CA ARG A 281 19.81 -15.32 -6.31
C ARG A 281 20.64 -14.18 -5.74
N SER A 282 20.00 -13.06 -5.42
CA SER A 282 20.65 -11.88 -4.87
C SER A 282 20.84 -12.01 -3.36
N THR A 283 19.76 -12.36 -2.64
CA THR A 283 19.78 -12.50 -1.18
C THR A 283 18.93 -13.69 -0.71
N THR A 284 19.13 -14.13 0.53
CA THR A 284 18.47 -15.30 1.14
C THR A 284 17.57 -14.91 2.33
N ARG A 285 17.05 -13.67 2.34
CA ARG A 285 16.26 -13.15 3.49
C ARG A 285 14.87 -13.77 3.53
N GLY A 286 14.26 -13.92 2.36
CA GLY A 286 12.93 -14.47 2.17
C GLY A 286 11.84 -13.43 2.35
N SER A 287 10.81 -13.50 1.53
CA SER A 287 9.76 -12.49 1.43
C SER A 287 8.43 -12.95 2.04
N ALA A 288 7.72 -12.01 2.65
CA ALA A 288 6.30 -12.15 2.96
C ALA A 288 5.46 -12.06 1.67
N ASN A 289 4.20 -12.49 1.73
CA ASN A 289 3.24 -12.37 0.63
C ASN A 289 2.66 -10.96 0.53
N LEU A 290 3.52 -9.96 0.35
CA LEU A 290 3.14 -8.56 0.25
C LEU A 290 3.93 -7.92 -0.89
N GLN A 291 3.25 -7.13 -1.72
CA GLN A 291 3.89 -6.37 -2.79
C GLN A 291 4.88 -5.36 -2.18
N PRO A 292 6.14 -5.29 -2.64
CA PRO A 292 7.08 -4.29 -2.20
C PRO A 292 6.72 -2.93 -2.78
N VAL A 293 7.34 -1.87 -2.25
CA VAL A 293 7.26 -0.52 -2.80
C VAL A 293 8.63 -0.11 -3.34
N GLN A 294 8.64 0.56 -4.49
CA GLN A 294 9.83 1.22 -5.01
C GLN A 294 9.92 2.61 -4.38
N ALA A 295 10.96 2.86 -3.60
CA ALA A 295 11.23 4.17 -3.01
C ALA A 295 12.58 4.66 -3.54
N ALA A 296 12.54 5.64 -4.44
CA ALA A 296 13.69 6.07 -5.24
C ALA A 296 14.35 4.88 -5.98
N ASP A 297 15.64 4.64 -5.74
CA ASP A 297 16.47 3.60 -6.34
C ASP A 297 16.45 2.25 -5.57
N ALA A 298 15.65 2.15 -4.50
CA ALA A 298 15.59 0.97 -3.66
C ALA A 298 14.20 0.33 -3.62
N ILE A 299 14.19 -1.00 -3.59
CA ILE A 299 12.97 -1.79 -3.36
C ILE A 299 12.84 -2.04 -1.86
N LEU A 300 11.75 -1.61 -1.24
CA LEU A 300 11.44 -1.91 0.15
C LEU A 300 10.44 -3.06 0.25
N PHE A 301 10.84 -4.15 0.90
CA PHE A 301 10.02 -5.35 1.04
C PHE A 301 9.93 -5.85 2.48
N VAL A 302 8.85 -6.56 2.80
CA VAL A 302 8.67 -7.19 4.11
C VAL A 302 9.26 -8.60 4.10
N GLN A 303 10.15 -8.87 5.05
CA GLN A 303 10.73 -10.21 5.23
C GLN A 303 9.66 -11.23 5.64
N ARG A 304 9.85 -12.52 5.31
CA ARG A 304 8.90 -13.63 5.52
C ARG A 304 8.11 -13.61 6.83
N ALA A 305 8.75 -13.29 7.97
CA ALA A 305 8.10 -13.27 9.28
C ALA A 305 7.16 -12.07 9.51
N GLY A 306 7.06 -11.14 8.55
CA GLY A 306 6.21 -9.95 8.64
C GLY A 306 6.77 -8.80 9.48
N ARG A 307 7.88 -9.01 10.20
CA ARG A 307 8.40 -8.09 11.23
C ARG A 307 9.48 -7.11 10.78
N LYS A 308 10.13 -7.36 9.66
CA LYS A 308 11.28 -6.57 9.21
C LYS A 308 10.98 -6.00 7.84
N VAL A 309 11.08 -4.69 7.70
CA VAL A 309 11.15 -4.03 6.40
C VAL A 309 12.61 -3.99 6.00
N ARG A 310 12.90 -4.50 4.82
CA ARG A 310 14.24 -4.55 4.27
C ARG A 310 14.31 -3.69 3.03
N GLU A 311 15.40 -2.96 2.94
CA GLU A 311 15.82 -2.33 1.69
C GLU A 311 16.41 -3.41 0.79
N LEU A 312 16.32 -3.22 -0.52
CA LEU A 312 17.01 -4.00 -1.53
C LEU A 312 17.49 -2.99 -2.57
N ALA A 313 18.75 -2.59 -2.43
CA ALA A 313 19.39 -1.60 -3.28
C ALA A 313 20.60 -2.22 -3.97
N TYR A 314 20.79 -1.91 -5.25
CA TYR A 314 21.92 -2.40 -6.02
C TYR A 314 23.20 -1.62 -5.66
N VAL A 315 24.29 -2.34 -5.39
CA VAL A 315 25.58 -1.75 -5.02
C VAL A 315 26.62 -2.12 -6.08
N PHE A 316 27.11 -1.10 -6.78
CA PHE A 316 28.07 -1.25 -7.89
C PHE A 316 29.36 -1.97 -7.47
N GLU A 317 29.90 -1.70 -6.28
CA GLU A 317 31.14 -2.33 -5.81
C GLU A 317 31.03 -3.86 -5.67
N ALA A 318 29.83 -4.34 -5.35
CA ALA A 318 29.57 -5.76 -5.15
C ALA A 318 28.93 -6.44 -6.37
N ASP A 319 28.61 -5.67 -7.42
CA ASP A 319 27.80 -6.10 -8.57
C ASP A 319 26.58 -6.93 -8.12
N GLY A 320 25.83 -6.38 -7.17
CA GLY A 320 24.71 -7.11 -6.57
C GLY A 320 23.90 -6.29 -5.58
N PHE A 321 22.77 -6.84 -5.17
CA PHE A 321 21.87 -6.18 -4.23
C PHE A 321 22.30 -6.40 -2.78
N ARG A 322 22.23 -5.34 -1.98
CA ARG A 322 22.33 -5.40 -0.53
C ARG A 322 20.97 -5.22 0.10
N SER A 323 20.76 -5.89 1.24
CA SER A 323 19.49 -5.86 1.95
C SER A 323 19.60 -5.59 3.45
N PRO A 324 19.89 -4.33 3.85
CA PRO A 324 19.88 -3.91 5.25
C PRO A 324 18.45 -3.89 5.83
N ASP A 325 18.36 -3.93 7.15
CA ASP A 325 17.10 -3.93 7.90
C ASP A 325 16.74 -2.50 8.31
N MET A 326 15.66 -1.96 7.73
CA MET A 326 15.18 -0.59 8.01
C MET A 326 14.43 -0.50 9.35
N THR A 327 14.11 -1.63 9.99
CA THR A 327 13.45 -1.66 11.30
C THR A 327 14.43 -1.83 12.46
N LEU A 328 15.74 -1.91 12.19
CA LEU A 328 16.76 -2.26 13.19
C LEU A 328 16.75 -1.35 14.44
N LEU A 329 16.58 -0.04 14.26
CA LEU A 329 16.54 0.93 15.36
C LEU A 329 15.18 0.98 16.07
N ALA A 330 14.14 0.38 15.51
CA ALA A 330 12.76 0.45 15.98
C ALA A 330 12.04 -0.91 15.87
N GLU A 331 12.66 -2.01 16.28
CA GLU A 331 12.10 -3.37 16.07
C GLU A 331 10.72 -3.60 16.71
N HIS A 332 10.35 -2.77 17.69
CA HIS A 332 9.06 -2.81 18.39
C HIS A 332 7.91 -2.22 17.56
N ILE A 333 8.18 -1.37 16.56
CA ILE A 333 7.11 -0.68 15.83
C ILE A 333 6.31 -1.65 14.96
N SER A 334 7.00 -2.62 14.37
CA SER A 334 6.45 -3.68 13.53
C SER A 334 6.07 -4.95 14.31
N GLU A 335 6.00 -4.88 15.65
CA GLU A 335 5.55 -5.99 16.49
C GLU A 335 4.10 -6.37 16.13
N GLY A 336 3.84 -7.66 15.88
CA GLY A 336 2.57 -8.14 15.34
C GLY A 336 2.56 -8.30 13.82
N GLY A 337 3.52 -7.69 13.11
CA GLY A 337 3.76 -7.88 11.69
C GLY A 337 2.99 -6.91 10.78
N ILE A 338 3.51 -6.75 9.57
CA ILE A 338 3.00 -5.82 8.55
C ILE A 338 2.07 -6.56 7.57
N SER A 339 0.92 -5.96 7.30
CA SER A 339 -0.12 -6.43 6.38
C SER A 339 -0.18 -5.65 5.06
N ALA A 340 0.17 -4.36 5.04
CA ALA A 340 0.19 -3.55 3.83
C ALA A 340 1.39 -2.58 3.80
N LEU A 341 1.81 -2.19 2.60
CA LEU A 341 2.80 -1.13 2.34
C LEU A 341 2.28 -0.21 1.23
N SER A 342 2.56 1.09 1.35
CA SER A 342 2.38 2.08 0.28
C SER A 342 3.44 3.16 0.39
N TYR A 343 3.80 3.80 -0.71
CA TYR A 343 4.82 4.85 -0.73
C TYR A 343 4.20 6.18 -1.15
N GLN A 344 4.47 7.21 -0.36
CA GLN A 344 4.15 8.60 -0.64
C GLN A 344 5.46 9.31 -0.95
N GLN A 345 5.61 9.85 -2.15
CA GLN A 345 6.83 10.53 -2.57
C GLN A 345 6.76 12.01 -2.22
N GLU A 346 5.62 12.66 -2.50
CA GLU A 346 5.42 14.09 -2.31
C GLU A 346 4.30 14.38 -1.28
N PRO A 347 4.42 15.42 -0.43
CA PRO A 347 5.55 16.35 -0.32
C PRO A 347 6.71 15.79 0.50
N ASP A 348 6.43 14.82 1.37
CA ASP A 348 7.41 14.16 2.24
C ASP A 348 7.53 12.69 1.84
N SER A 349 8.75 12.23 1.61
CA SER A 349 9.04 10.83 1.30
C SER A 349 8.75 9.94 2.52
N VAL A 350 7.59 9.29 2.52
CA VAL A 350 7.10 8.44 3.61
C VAL A 350 6.64 7.09 3.07
N VAL A 351 7.19 6.04 3.66
CA VAL A 351 6.75 4.66 3.43
C VAL A 351 5.74 4.30 4.50
N TRP A 352 4.48 4.19 4.10
CA TRP A 352 3.38 3.83 4.97
C TRP A 352 3.27 2.31 5.10
N ALA A 353 3.03 1.84 6.32
CA ALA A 353 2.82 0.43 6.60
C ALA A 353 1.61 0.25 7.53
N VAL A 354 0.81 -0.78 7.26
CA VAL A 354 -0.28 -1.19 8.16
C VAL A 354 0.17 -2.41 8.94
N ARG A 355 -0.06 -2.36 10.25
CA ARG A 355 0.21 -3.48 11.16
C ARG A 355 -1.05 -4.34 11.28
N ARG A 356 -0.89 -5.65 11.53
CA ARG A 356 -2.03 -6.60 11.58
C ARG A 356 -3.12 -6.26 12.60
N ASP A 357 -2.77 -5.51 13.65
CA ASP A 357 -3.71 -5.06 14.67
C ASP A 357 -4.46 -3.77 14.28
N GLY A 358 -4.12 -3.17 13.14
CA GLY A 358 -4.73 -1.97 12.58
C GLY A 358 -3.97 -0.67 12.85
N ALA A 359 -2.80 -0.73 13.49
CA ALA A 359 -1.97 0.47 13.69
C ALA A 359 -1.37 0.93 12.35
N LEU A 360 -1.46 2.23 12.07
CA LEU A 360 -0.80 2.86 10.93
C LEU A 360 0.61 3.28 11.34
N LEU A 361 1.59 2.92 10.53
CA LEU A 361 2.99 3.26 10.70
C LEU A 361 3.45 4.08 9.50
N GLY A 362 4.33 5.05 9.71
CA GLY A 362 5.07 5.69 8.64
C GLY A 362 6.56 5.62 8.91
N MET A 363 7.33 5.52 7.84
CA MET A 363 8.78 5.62 7.86
C MET A 363 9.18 6.75 6.93
N THR A 364 9.59 7.89 7.49
CA THR A 364 10.25 8.94 6.72
C THR A 364 11.54 8.37 6.15
N TYR A 365 11.63 8.32 4.82
CA TYR A 365 12.69 7.63 4.08
C TYR A 365 13.41 8.60 3.17
N GLN A 366 14.52 9.16 3.63
CA GLN A 366 15.40 10.03 2.84
C GLN A 366 16.83 9.51 2.95
N ARG A 367 17.16 8.51 2.13
CA ARG A 367 18.47 7.83 2.19
C ARG A 367 19.63 8.74 1.84
N GLU A 368 19.43 9.71 0.95
CA GLU A 368 20.46 10.70 0.60
C GLU A 368 20.92 11.55 1.79
N GLN A 369 20.03 11.78 2.76
CA GLN A 369 20.31 12.53 4.00
C GLN A 369 20.56 11.60 5.20
N GLU A 370 20.66 10.28 4.95
CA GLU A 370 20.76 9.25 5.98
C GLU A 370 19.59 9.23 6.99
N VAL A 371 18.41 9.73 6.61
CA VAL A 371 17.22 9.76 7.47
C VAL A 371 16.36 8.53 7.23
N VAL A 372 16.20 7.73 8.29
CA VAL A 372 15.23 6.64 8.39
C VAL A 372 14.54 6.77 9.74
N ALA A 373 13.33 7.34 9.75
CA ALA A 373 12.61 7.67 10.99
C ALA A 373 11.23 7.02 11.00
N TRP A 374 11.05 6.06 11.91
CA TRP A 374 9.77 5.39 12.12
C TRP A 374 8.89 6.19 13.08
N HIS A 375 7.62 6.33 12.74
CA HIS A 375 6.60 6.99 13.57
C HIS A 375 5.28 6.22 13.51
N ARG A 376 4.52 6.23 14.60
CA ARG A 376 3.24 5.53 14.73
C ARG A 376 2.09 6.53 14.70
N HIS A 377 1.06 6.21 13.92
CA HIS A 377 -0.18 6.95 13.80
C HIS A 377 -1.31 6.15 14.44
N GLN A 378 -1.85 6.66 15.54
CA GLN A 378 -3.01 6.08 16.20
C GLN A 378 -4.24 6.90 15.83
N ILE A 379 -5.07 6.32 14.97
CA ILE A 379 -6.27 6.97 14.45
C ILE A 379 -7.32 7.10 15.56
N GLY A 380 -7.98 8.25 15.62
CA GLY A 380 -9.05 8.58 16.53
C GLY A 380 -10.26 7.66 16.40
N GLY A 381 -10.95 7.45 17.52
CA GLY A 381 -12.06 6.50 17.64
C GLY A 381 -11.63 5.10 18.10
N VAL A 382 -12.61 4.22 18.22
CA VAL A 382 -12.46 2.87 18.77
C VAL A 382 -12.98 1.80 17.80
N SER A 383 -12.45 0.58 17.88
CA SER A 383 -12.86 -0.54 17.00
C SER A 383 -13.71 -1.61 17.69
N ASN A 384 -14.14 -1.39 18.93
CA ASN A 384 -14.97 -2.31 19.69
C ASN A 384 -15.99 -1.58 20.57
N GLN A 385 -17.04 -2.29 20.98
CA GLN A 385 -18.14 -1.75 21.78
C GLN A 385 -17.69 -1.25 23.16
N GLU A 386 -16.69 -1.88 23.77
CA GLU A 386 -16.19 -1.50 25.09
C GLU A 386 -15.33 -0.22 25.06
N GLY A 387 -14.96 0.27 23.87
CA GLY A 387 -14.13 1.47 23.72
C GLY A 387 -12.69 1.30 24.19
N THR A 388 -12.16 0.07 24.16
CA THR A 388 -10.82 -0.25 24.70
C THR A 388 -9.76 -0.46 23.62
N LEU A 389 -10.16 -0.71 22.37
CA LEU A 389 -9.25 -0.93 21.26
C LEU A 389 -9.27 0.29 20.32
N PRO A 390 -8.10 0.75 19.83
CA PRO A 390 -8.04 1.86 18.88
C PRO A 390 -8.77 1.50 17.57
N ALA A 391 -9.10 2.53 16.78
CA ALA A 391 -9.54 2.35 15.41
C ALA A 391 -8.53 1.52 14.60
N LYS A 392 -9.00 0.76 13.61
CA LYS A 392 -8.16 -0.14 12.83
C LYS A 392 -8.08 0.30 11.38
N VAL A 393 -6.87 0.54 10.89
CA VAL A 393 -6.61 0.68 9.46
C VAL A 393 -6.51 -0.72 8.85
N GLU A 394 -7.35 -1.04 7.87
CA GLU A 394 -7.37 -2.36 7.23
C GLU A 394 -6.58 -2.39 5.91
N SER A 395 -6.59 -1.29 5.17
CA SER A 395 -5.92 -1.16 3.87
C SER A 395 -5.47 0.27 3.64
N ILE A 396 -4.40 0.45 2.85
CA ILE A 396 -3.87 1.75 2.43
C ILE A 396 -3.54 1.72 0.95
N ALA A 397 -3.64 2.89 0.32
CA ALA A 397 -3.16 3.14 -1.04
C ALA A 397 -2.69 4.60 -1.13
N VAL A 398 -1.74 4.87 -2.00
CA VAL A 398 -1.28 6.24 -2.29
C VAL A 398 -1.53 6.53 -3.76
N ILE A 399 -2.12 7.69 -4.04
CA ILE A 399 -2.36 8.19 -5.39
C ILE A 399 -1.96 9.67 -5.48
N PRO A 400 -1.58 10.17 -6.66
CA PRO A 400 -1.39 11.60 -6.83
C PRO A 400 -2.72 12.35 -6.63
N ALA A 401 -2.64 13.51 -6.01
CA ALA A 401 -3.77 14.42 -5.85
C ALA A 401 -4.34 14.82 -7.22
N PRO A 402 -5.65 15.14 -7.31
CA PRO A 402 -6.29 15.55 -8.57
C PRO A 402 -5.63 16.74 -9.28
N ASP A 403 -4.99 17.63 -8.53
CA ASP A 403 -4.27 18.80 -9.02
C ASP A 403 -2.77 18.53 -9.28
N GLY A 404 -2.28 17.33 -8.93
CA GLY A 404 -0.88 16.92 -9.04
C GLY A 404 0.06 17.62 -8.05
N SER A 405 -0.47 18.27 -7.00
CA SER A 405 0.35 19.05 -6.05
C SER A 405 1.06 18.20 -4.99
N LYS A 406 0.55 17.01 -4.71
CA LYS A 406 0.99 16.10 -3.64
C LYS A 406 0.57 14.67 -3.94
N ASP A 407 1.12 13.72 -3.22
CA ASP A 407 0.56 12.38 -3.11
C ASP A 407 -0.38 12.30 -1.90
N GLU A 408 -1.50 11.62 -2.08
CA GLU A 408 -2.55 11.46 -1.08
C GLU A 408 -2.58 10.03 -0.56
N VAL A 409 -2.54 9.90 0.76
CA VAL A 409 -2.71 8.61 1.44
C VAL A 409 -4.19 8.36 1.64
N TRP A 410 -4.69 7.27 1.08
CA TRP A 410 -6.05 6.80 1.25
C TRP A 410 -6.05 5.54 2.12
N ALA A 411 -7.03 5.42 3.01
CA ALA A 411 -7.13 4.33 3.97
C ALA A 411 -8.57 3.84 4.15
N VAL A 412 -8.72 2.53 4.38
CA VAL A 412 -9.95 1.94 4.91
C VAL A 412 -9.80 1.87 6.42
N VAL A 413 -10.69 2.54 7.15
CA VAL A 413 -10.65 2.59 8.62
C VAL A 413 -11.90 1.96 9.21
N GLN A 414 -11.73 0.95 10.04
CA GLN A 414 -12.80 0.32 10.82
C GLN A 414 -12.94 0.99 12.19
N ARG A 415 -14.17 1.43 12.50
CA ARG A 415 -14.57 1.96 13.80
C ARG A 415 -15.88 1.35 14.29
N TRP A 416 -16.10 1.37 15.60
CA TRP A 416 -17.39 1.07 16.23
C TRP A 416 -18.13 2.39 16.43
N ILE A 417 -19.22 2.60 15.70
CA ILE A 417 -19.99 3.86 15.73
C ILE A 417 -21.47 3.52 15.80
N ASN A 418 -22.18 4.14 16.74
CA ASN A 418 -23.62 3.97 16.95
C ASN A 418 -24.08 2.49 17.00
N GLY A 419 -23.33 1.67 17.74
CA GLY A 419 -23.68 0.26 17.98
C GLY A 419 -23.33 -0.72 16.85
N GLN A 420 -22.57 -0.30 15.83
CA GLN A 420 -22.16 -1.16 14.72
C GLN A 420 -20.70 -0.93 14.33
N LEU A 421 -20.05 -1.96 13.79
CA LEU A 421 -18.79 -1.80 13.07
C LEU A 421 -19.07 -1.13 11.72
N LYS A 422 -18.42 0.00 11.48
CA LYS A 422 -18.45 0.74 10.22
C LYS A 422 -17.05 0.83 9.64
N ARG A 423 -16.98 0.80 8.30
CA ARG A 423 -15.77 1.10 7.53
C ARG A 423 -15.97 2.42 6.83
N SER A 424 -14.99 3.32 6.96
CA SER A 424 -14.92 4.56 6.21
C SER A 424 -13.72 4.52 5.27
N ILE A 425 -13.88 5.17 4.11
CA ILE A 425 -12.79 5.46 3.20
C ILE A 425 -12.35 6.89 3.49
N GLU A 426 -11.12 7.05 3.94
CA GLU A 426 -10.57 8.33 4.40
C GLU A 426 -9.31 8.64 3.60
N TYR A 427 -9.07 9.92 3.35
CA TYR A 427 -7.82 10.41 2.79
C TYR A 427 -7.14 11.35 3.79
N MET A 428 -5.82 11.33 3.81
CA MET A 428 -5.03 12.21 4.67
C MET A 428 -4.94 13.59 4.03
N GLU A 429 -5.34 14.62 4.77
CA GLU A 429 -5.26 16.00 4.31
C GLU A 429 -3.80 16.46 4.16
N ALA A 430 -3.58 17.50 3.35
CA ALA A 430 -2.24 18.06 3.16
C ALA A 430 -1.61 18.49 4.49
N SER A 431 -0.29 18.39 4.55
CA SER A 431 0.52 19.06 5.58
C SER A 431 0.14 20.53 5.63
N PHE A 432 -0.27 21.00 6.81
CA PHE A 432 -0.61 22.41 6.99
C PHE A 432 0.66 23.26 6.91
N ASN A 433 0.69 24.19 5.96
CA ASN A 433 1.74 25.19 5.84
C ASN A 433 1.11 26.54 5.55
N ALA A 434 1.13 27.43 6.52
CA ALA A 434 0.67 28.79 6.32
C ALA A 434 1.69 29.53 5.44
N SER A 435 1.23 30.42 4.56
CA SER A 435 2.08 31.11 3.57
C SER A 435 3.34 31.70 4.20
N ALA A 436 4.48 31.46 3.55
CA ALA A 436 5.76 32.04 3.95
C ALA A 436 5.67 33.57 4.01
N ARG A 437 6.20 34.16 5.09
CA ARG A 437 6.24 35.61 5.27
C ARG A 437 6.97 36.26 4.08
N SER A 438 6.29 37.09 3.31
CA SER A 438 6.95 37.87 2.27
C SER A 438 7.88 38.92 2.90
N PRO A 439 9.12 39.10 2.41
CA PRO A 439 10.05 40.10 2.95
C PRO A 439 9.52 41.55 2.92
N LEU A 440 8.52 41.82 2.07
CA LEU A 440 7.90 43.14 1.90
C LEU A 440 6.60 43.31 2.70
N GLN A 441 6.14 42.28 3.40
CA GLN A 441 4.86 42.31 4.13
C GLN A 441 5.02 42.92 5.53
N SER A 442 4.14 43.86 5.87
CA SER A 442 4.07 44.42 7.24
C SER A 442 3.72 43.31 8.24
N GLU A 443 4.09 43.51 9.51
CA GLU A 443 3.78 42.52 10.56
C GLU A 443 2.26 42.33 10.75
N GLU A 444 1.49 43.42 10.71
CA GLU A 444 0.02 43.36 10.75
C GLU A 444 -0.57 42.63 9.54
N GLY A 445 -0.04 42.90 8.34
CA GLY A 445 -0.50 42.24 7.12
C GLY A 445 -0.18 40.75 7.09
N TYR A 446 0.97 40.36 7.66
CA TYR A 446 1.35 38.96 7.83
C TYR A 446 0.43 38.26 8.84
N LYS A 447 0.22 38.85 10.03
CA LYS A 447 -0.69 38.29 11.05
C LYS A 447 -2.10 38.10 10.51
N ALA A 448 -2.63 39.08 9.76
CA ALA A 448 -3.95 38.97 9.15
C ALA A 448 -4.04 37.80 8.13
N ALA A 449 -3.00 37.59 7.32
CA ALA A 449 -2.96 36.48 6.37
C ALA A 449 -2.88 35.11 7.07
N ILE A 450 -2.04 35.01 8.12
CA ILE A 450 -1.93 33.80 8.95
C ILE A 450 -3.26 33.48 9.63
N LEU A 451 -3.93 34.48 10.23
CA LEU A 451 -5.23 34.28 10.87
C LEU A 451 -6.30 33.76 9.90
N GLN A 452 -6.24 34.16 8.63
CA GLN A 452 -7.14 33.65 7.61
C GLN A 452 -6.86 32.18 7.26
N GLN A 453 -5.59 31.81 7.16
CA GLN A 453 -5.17 30.44 6.83
C GLN A 453 -5.31 29.48 8.01
N GLN A 454 -5.14 29.95 9.25
CA GLN A 454 -5.29 29.16 10.47
C GLN A 454 -6.69 28.55 10.60
N ARG A 455 -7.72 29.15 9.98
CA ARG A 455 -9.07 28.59 9.90
C ARG A 455 -9.13 27.26 9.13
N GLU A 456 -8.14 27.03 8.28
CA GLU A 456 -7.99 25.86 7.41
C GLU A 456 -7.18 24.74 8.04
N ALA A 457 -6.64 24.93 9.25
CA ALA A 457 -5.88 23.91 9.93
C ALA A 457 -6.76 22.68 10.21
N PHE A 458 -6.39 21.52 9.66
CA PHE A 458 -7.18 20.29 9.77
C PHE A 458 -6.40 19.24 10.56
N PHE A 459 -6.64 19.16 11.87
CA PHE A 459 -5.96 18.24 12.78
C PHE A 459 -6.97 17.41 13.58
N VAL A 460 -7.87 16.75 12.86
CA VAL A 460 -8.88 15.82 13.38
C VAL A 460 -8.98 14.60 12.46
N ASP A 461 -9.37 13.45 13.01
CA ASP A 461 -9.57 12.22 12.25
C ASP A 461 -11.04 12.02 11.86
N SER A 462 -11.29 11.37 10.71
CA SER A 462 -12.64 11.19 10.16
C SER A 462 -13.45 12.51 10.08
N GLY A 463 -12.74 13.62 9.91
CA GLY A 463 -13.33 14.95 10.02
C GLY A 463 -13.96 15.45 8.72
N LEU A 464 -14.80 16.48 8.84
CA LEU A 464 -15.36 17.24 7.73
C LEU A 464 -15.17 18.74 7.96
N THR A 465 -15.11 19.49 6.87
CA THR A 465 -15.05 20.95 6.88
C THR A 465 -16.39 21.56 6.49
N TYR A 466 -16.92 22.44 7.34
CA TYR A 466 -17.98 23.37 6.96
C TYR A 466 -17.38 24.69 6.45
N ARG A 467 -17.90 25.19 5.33
CA ARG A 467 -17.58 26.52 4.78
C ARG A 467 -18.87 27.22 4.40
N GLY A 468 -19.16 28.35 5.02
CA GLY A 468 -20.38 29.09 4.72
C GLY A 468 -20.55 30.36 5.51
N ALA A 469 -21.80 30.84 5.55
CA ALA A 469 -22.18 31.92 6.45
C ALA A 469 -22.03 31.46 7.91
N PRO A 470 -21.66 32.35 8.85
CA PRO A 470 -21.54 31.97 10.26
C PRO A 470 -22.78 31.24 10.78
N ALA A 471 -22.60 30.00 11.23
CA ALA A 471 -23.68 29.11 11.68
C ALA A 471 -23.39 28.58 13.09
N SER A 472 -24.43 28.45 13.90
CA SER A 472 -24.35 27.82 15.23
C SER A 472 -24.65 26.31 15.18
N ILE A 473 -25.31 25.82 14.14
CA ILE A 473 -25.63 24.40 13.96
C ILE A 473 -24.89 23.90 12.73
N ILE A 474 -24.04 22.90 12.93
CA ILE A 474 -23.32 22.23 11.85
C ILE A 474 -23.91 20.84 11.68
N SER A 475 -24.39 20.52 10.48
CA SER A 475 -25.03 19.25 10.12
C SER A 475 -24.19 18.44 9.13
N GLY A 476 -24.54 17.16 8.95
CA GLY A 476 -23.87 16.27 7.98
C GLY A 476 -22.88 15.30 8.62
N LEU A 477 -22.91 15.17 9.95
CA LEU A 477 -21.98 14.35 10.73
C LEU A 477 -22.55 12.96 11.03
N ASN A 478 -23.38 12.42 10.14
CA ASN A 478 -24.04 11.13 10.33
C ASN A 478 -23.04 9.97 10.50
N HIS A 479 -21.83 10.12 9.97
CA HIS A 479 -20.76 9.13 10.10
C HIS A 479 -20.14 9.10 11.49
N LEU A 480 -20.34 10.14 12.32
CA LEU A 480 -19.82 10.26 13.69
C LEU A 480 -20.94 10.28 14.75
N GLU A 481 -22.14 9.79 14.42
CA GLU A 481 -23.29 9.82 15.34
C GLU A 481 -22.98 9.17 16.70
N GLY A 482 -23.21 9.92 17.79
CA GLY A 482 -22.97 9.49 19.17
C GLY A 482 -21.53 9.70 19.66
N GLU A 483 -20.58 9.99 18.76
CA GLU A 483 -19.17 10.21 19.10
C GLU A 483 -18.94 11.61 19.69
N THR A 484 -17.89 11.72 20.51
CA THR A 484 -17.35 13.00 20.97
C THR A 484 -16.33 13.50 19.96
N VAL A 485 -16.50 14.73 19.49
CA VAL A 485 -15.70 15.35 18.44
C VAL A 485 -15.00 16.61 18.96
N GLN A 486 -13.80 16.82 18.45
CA GLN A 486 -13.08 18.09 18.59
C GLN A 486 -13.47 19.04 17.46
N VAL A 487 -13.43 20.34 17.76
CA VAL A 487 -13.89 21.37 16.84
C VAL A 487 -12.90 22.53 16.81
N LEU A 488 -12.48 22.90 15.59
CA LEU A 488 -11.78 24.15 15.30
C LEU A 488 -12.76 25.10 14.59
N ALA A 489 -13.12 26.21 15.24
CA ALA A 489 -14.09 27.18 14.74
C ALA A 489 -13.39 28.51 14.42
N ASP A 490 -13.35 28.88 13.13
CA ASP A 490 -12.66 30.08 12.61
C ASP A 490 -11.22 30.24 13.15
N GLY A 491 -10.50 29.13 13.31
CA GLY A 491 -9.11 29.08 13.77
C GLY A 491 -8.92 29.11 15.29
N ALA A 492 -10.01 29.11 16.07
CA ALA A 492 -10.01 28.98 17.53
C ALA A 492 -10.49 27.59 17.95
N THR A 493 -9.93 27.06 19.03
CA THR A 493 -10.40 25.81 19.63
C THR A 493 -11.76 26.01 20.28
N HIS A 494 -12.61 24.99 20.19
CA HIS A 494 -13.91 24.93 20.84
C HIS A 494 -13.96 23.71 21.75
N PRO A 495 -14.66 23.77 22.91
CA PRO A 495 -14.85 22.58 23.75
C PRO A 495 -15.44 21.40 22.98
N ASP A 496 -15.07 20.19 23.34
CA ASP A 496 -15.56 18.97 22.72
C ASP A 496 -17.09 18.90 22.75
N LEU A 497 -17.69 18.43 21.66
CA LEU A 497 -19.13 18.30 21.49
C LEU A 497 -19.48 16.85 21.17
N GLN A 498 -20.68 16.41 21.53
CA GLN A 498 -21.22 15.13 21.09
C GLN A 498 -22.09 15.33 19.85
N VAL A 499 -21.93 14.45 18.86
CA VAL A 499 -22.80 14.46 17.68
C VAL A 499 -24.14 13.83 18.02
N THR A 500 -25.23 14.54 17.74
CA THR A 500 -26.61 14.06 17.93
C THR A 500 -27.45 14.42 16.71
N ASP A 501 -28.16 13.45 16.14
CA ASP A 501 -28.95 13.60 14.91
C ASP A 501 -28.12 14.19 13.75
N GLY A 502 -26.88 13.71 13.62
CA GLY A 502 -25.91 14.12 12.61
C GLY A 502 -25.46 15.58 12.72
N LYS A 503 -25.61 16.20 13.90
CA LYS A 503 -25.37 17.63 14.13
C LYS A 503 -24.58 17.91 15.40
N ILE A 504 -23.92 19.07 15.42
CA ILE A 504 -23.37 19.70 16.61
C ILE A 504 -23.87 21.14 16.73
N THR A 505 -23.91 21.69 17.94
CA THR A 505 -24.29 23.09 18.20
C THR A 505 -23.12 23.84 18.85
N LEU A 506 -22.59 24.84 18.14
CA LEU A 506 -21.50 25.70 18.59
C LEU A 506 -22.00 26.74 19.59
N MET A 507 -21.14 27.11 20.54
CA MET A 507 -21.43 28.19 21.50
C MET A 507 -21.42 29.57 20.84
N VAL A 508 -20.61 29.74 19.80
CA VAL A 508 -20.50 30.96 18.99
C VAL A 508 -20.59 30.57 17.51
N PRO A 509 -21.40 31.27 16.68
CA PRO A 509 -21.47 30.99 15.25
C PRO A 509 -20.11 31.19 14.55
N ALA A 510 -19.76 30.28 13.64
CA ALA A 510 -18.49 30.32 12.90
C ALA A 510 -18.69 30.04 11.41
N ALA A 511 -17.84 30.63 10.57
CA ALA A 511 -17.92 30.55 9.10
C ALA A 511 -17.16 29.35 8.53
N VAL A 512 -16.01 29.03 9.13
CA VAL A 512 -15.21 27.83 8.80
C VAL A 512 -15.11 26.96 10.04
N VAL A 513 -15.53 25.69 9.92
CA VAL A 513 -15.53 24.75 11.05
C VAL A 513 -14.91 23.44 10.61
N GLN A 514 -13.85 23.03 11.30
CA GLN A 514 -13.28 21.70 11.18
C GLN A 514 -13.80 20.86 12.34
N VAL A 515 -14.40 19.70 12.05
CA VAL A 515 -14.99 18.84 13.07
C VAL A 515 -14.64 17.39 12.80
N GLY A 516 -14.16 16.67 13.81
CA GLY A 516 -13.82 15.26 13.69
C GLY A 516 -13.39 14.65 15.03
N LEU A 517 -12.93 13.41 14.99
CA LEU A 517 -12.42 12.71 16.16
C LEU A 517 -11.06 13.30 16.56
N GLY A 518 -10.91 13.64 17.83
CA GLY A 518 -9.63 14.10 18.36
C GLY A 518 -8.60 12.98 18.41
N TYR A 519 -7.33 13.34 18.24
CA TYR A 519 -6.19 12.47 18.49
C TYR A 519 -5.11 13.22 19.25
N ARG A 520 -4.13 12.48 19.77
CA ARG A 520 -3.04 13.06 20.55
C ARG A 520 -1.72 12.82 19.84
N SER A 521 -1.06 13.90 19.45
CA SER A 521 0.30 13.86 18.90
C SER A 521 1.30 13.92 20.04
N VAL A 522 2.26 12.99 20.05
CA VAL A 522 3.27 12.87 21.09
C VAL A 522 4.64 12.81 20.45
N LEU A 523 5.50 13.77 20.79
CA LEU A 523 6.93 13.73 20.55
C LEU A 523 7.63 13.41 21.87
N GLU A 524 8.47 12.39 21.88
CA GLU A 524 9.32 12.04 23.01
C GLU A 524 10.77 11.92 22.53
N THR A 525 11.69 12.63 23.19
CA THR A 525 13.11 12.57 22.83
C THR A 525 13.74 11.26 23.28
N ALA A 526 14.80 10.83 22.58
CA ALA A 526 15.72 9.85 23.14
C ALA A 526 16.31 10.34 24.47
N ARG A 527 16.85 9.40 25.25
CA ARG A 527 17.54 9.73 26.52
C ARG A 527 18.67 10.71 26.25
N LEU A 528 18.68 11.81 27.00
CA LEU A 528 19.68 12.85 26.81
C LEU A 528 21.07 12.37 27.21
N GLU A 529 22.02 12.53 26.29
CA GLU A 529 23.47 12.33 26.48
C GLU A 529 24.20 13.67 26.57
N ALA A 530 24.27 14.25 27.78
CA ALA A 530 24.97 15.50 28.00
C ALA A 530 25.57 15.61 29.42
N GLY A 531 26.72 16.28 29.52
CA GLY A 531 27.27 16.75 30.79
C GLY A 531 27.94 15.69 31.67
N ALA A 532 28.30 14.52 31.13
CA ALA A 532 29.10 13.53 31.84
C ALA A 532 30.59 13.75 31.56
N ALA A 533 31.41 13.93 32.60
CA ALA A 533 32.87 13.98 32.46
C ALA A 533 33.48 12.57 32.34
N ASP A 534 32.94 11.61 33.07
CA ASP A 534 33.39 10.20 33.08
C ASP A 534 32.43 9.30 32.30
N GLY A 535 32.60 9.22 30.98
CA GLY A 535 31.84 8.30 30.12
C GLY A 535 30.42 8.77 29.78
N THR A 536 29.50 7.82 29.60
CA THR A 536 28.12 8.10 29.16
C THR A 536 27.30 8.79 30.25
N ALA A 537 26.36 9.64 29.86
CA ALA A 537 25.39 10.23 30.78
C ALA A 537 24.17 9.31 31.03
N GLN A 538 24.03 8.23 30.23
CA GLN A 538 23.01 7.20 30.46
C GLN A 538 23.24 6.53 31.81
N GLY A 539 22.25 6.63 32.70
CA GLY A 539 22.29 6.05 34.06
C GLY A 539 22.77 7.02 35.15
N LYS A 540 23.31 8.19 34.80
CA LYS A 540 23.65 9.22 35.79
C LYS A 540 22.41 10.02 36.16
N THR A 541 22.35 10.44 37.42
CA THR A 541 21.31 11.35 37.89
C THR A 541 21.51 12.70 37.23
N LYS A 542 20.47 13.15 36.52
CA LYS A 542 20.43 14.43 35.82
C LYS A 542 19.16 15.17 36.15
N ARG A 543 19.20 16.50 36.04
CA ARG A 543 18.03 17.37 36.20
C ARG A 543 17.98 18.39 35.07
N ILE A 544 16.92 18.29 34.29
CA ILE A 544 16.53 19.33 33.33
C ILE A 544 15.79 20.39 34.15
N HIS A 545 16.27 21.63 34.14
CA HIS A 545 15.62 22.73 34.88
C HIS A 545 14.98 23.76 33.94
N ARG A 546 15.49 23.88 32.71
CA ARG A 546 14.94 24.74 31.66
C ARG A 546 15.08 24.09 30.30
N ALA A 547 14.20 24.47 29.40
CA ALA A 547 14.30 24.14 28.00
C ALA A 547 13.89 25.32 27.13
N VAL A 548 14.54 25.48 25.98
CA VAL A 548 14.03 26.33 24.90
C VAL A 548 13.48 25.42 23.83
N ILE A 549 12.20 25.58 23.49
CA ILE A 549 11.59 24.85 22.39
C ILE A 549 11.37 25.83 21.24
N ARG A 550 11.89 25.48 20.07
CA ARG A 550 11.73 26.26 18.84
C ARG A 550 10.55 25.73 18.05
N PHE A 551 9.59 26.60 17.81
CA PHE A 551 8.38 26.31 17.06
C PHE A 551 8.36 27.03 15.72
N HIS A 552 7.64 26.42 14.78
CA HIS A 552 7.25 27.04 13.53
C HIS A 552 5.72 26.95 13.39
N GLN A 553 5.05 28.05 13.05
CA GLN A 553 3.61 28.08 12.76
C GLN A 553 2.73 27.25 13.72
N THR A 554 3.02 27.34 15.02
CA THR A 554 2.43 26.47 16.03
C THR A 554 1.41 27.23 16.88
N LEU A 555 0.33 26.54 17.25
CA LEU A 555 -0.56 26.99 18.32
C LEU A 555 -0.97 25.80 19.18
N GLY A 556 -0.95 25.98 20.50
CA GLY A 556 -1.20 24.88 21.43
C GLY A 556 0.01 23.95 21.52
N ALA A 557 0.40 23.61 22.74
CA ALA A 557 1.42 22.61 23.04
C ALA A 557 1.43 22.39 24.56
N LEU A 558 1.58 21.14 24.96
CA LEU A 558 1.92 20.75 26.32
C LEU A 558 3.36 20.25 26.35
N PHE A 559 4.05 20.43 27.46
CA PHE A 559 5.42 19.96 27.65
C PHE A 559 5.61 19.36 29.05
N GLY A 560 6.53 18.40 29.18
CA GLY A 560 6.89 17.85 30.48
C GLY A 560 7.69 16.56 30.41
N PRO A 561 8.08 15.99 31.58
CA PRO A 561 8.88 14.77 31.65
C PRO A 561 8.07 13.50 31.35
N ASP A 562 6.76 13.50 31.60
CA ASP A 562 5.92 12.32 31.45
C ASP A 562 4.46 12.66 31.15
N PRO A 563 3.64 11.70 30.68
CA PRO A 563 2.26 11.97 30.27
C PRO A 563 1.31 12.45 31.38
N ARG A 564 1.69 12.35 32.66
CA ARG A 564 0.87 12.76 33.82
C ARG A 564 1.28 14.14 34.35
N ASN A 565 2.51 14.56 34.08
CA ASN A 565 3.06 15.84 34.50
C ASN A 565 3.36 16.69 33.27
N LEU A 566 2.32 17.29 32.70
CA LEU A 566 2.42 18.16 31.53
C LEU A 566 1.90 19.55 31.88
N ASP A 567 2.69 20.57 31.54
CA ASP A 567 2.31 21.98 31.64
C ASP A 567 1.97 22.51 30.24
N ARG A 568 1.04 23.48 30.18
CA ARG A 568 0.62 24.10 28.93
C ARG A 568 1.52 25.28 28.58
N ILE A 569 1.92 25.39 27.31
CA ILE A 569 2.65 26.56 26.80
C ILE A 569 1.64 27.64 26.45
N GLU A 570 1.80 28.81 27.05
CA GLU A 570 0.98 29.99 26.73
C GLU A 570 1.49 30.67 25.44
N PHE A 571 0.64 30.68 24.43
CA PHE A 571 0.91 31.32 23.13
C PHE A 571 0.31 32.71 23.02
N ARG A 572 -0.81 32.98 23.71
CA ARG A 572 -1.46 34.29 23.72
C ARG A 572 -0.60 35.31 24.47
N SER A 573 -0.45 36.49 23.89
CA SER A 573 0.22 37.64 24.49
C SER A 573 -0.80 38.68 24.97
N SER A 574 -0.37 39.62 25.82
CA SER A 574 -1.23 40.72 26.28
C SER A 574 -1.63 41.71 25.17
N THR A 575 -1.01 41.61 23.99
CA THR A 575 -1.29 42.47 22.84
C THR A 575 -2.31 41.85 21.87
N ASP A 576 -2.67 40.59 22.05
CA ASP A 576 -3.62 39.91 21.17
C ASP A 576 -5.06 40.29 21.54
N LEU A 577 -5.89 40.52 20.52
CA LEU A 577 -7.30 40.85 20.70
C LEU A 577 -8.07 39.65 21.28
N MET A 578 -8.94 39.90 22.26
CA MET A 578 -9.66 38.84 22.95
C MET A 578 -10.73 38.17 22.08
N ASP A 579 -11.27 38.89 21.10
CA ASP A 579 -12.36 38.44 20.20
C ASP A 579 -11.85 37.71 18.95
N THR A 580 -10.54 37.48 18.84
CA THR A 580 -9.93 36.76 17.71
C THR A 580 -9.04 35.62 18.21
N PRO A 581 -8.86 34.55 17.43
CA PRO A 581 -7.85 33.54 17.78
C PRO A 581 -6.45 34.18 17.85
N PRO A 582 -5.57 33.70 18.74
CA PRO A 582 -4.16 34.08 18.71
C PRO A 582 -3.54 33.66 17.37
N PRO A 583 -2.67 34.48 16.77
CA PRO A 583 -1.95 34.09 15.56
C PRO A 583 -0.97 32.94 15.86
N LEU A 584 -0.64 32.16 14.84
CA LEU A 584 0.38 31.13 14.92
C LEU A 584 1.73 31.71 15.35
N PHE A 585 2.47 30.95 16.17
CA PHE A 585 3.73 31.38 16.75
C PHE A 585 4.94 30.83 16.00
N ASP A 586 5.91 31.71 15.75
CA ASP A 586 7.24 31.38 15.23
C ASP A 586 8.32 31.85 16.20
N GLY A 587 9.25 30.97 16.52
CA GLY A 587 10.43 31.29 17.32
C GLY A 587 10.58 30.44 18.57
N ASP A 588 11.24 31.02 19.58
CA ASP A 588 11.74 30.29 20.75
C ASP A 588 10.87 30.59 21.98
N LYS A 589 10.35 29.53 22.62
CA LYS A 589 9.70 29.61 23.93
C LYS A 589 10.62 29.04 24.99
N LEU A 590 10.99 29.87 25.96
CA LEU A 590 11.68 29.43 27.17
C LEU A 590 10.64 28.86 28.14
N VAL A 591 10.84 27.62 28.57
CA VAL A 591 9.99 26.95 29.54
C VAL A 591 10.83 26.51 30.76
N ASP A 592 10.29 26.74 31.95
CA ASP A 592 10.83 26.16 33.17
C ASP A 592 10.34 24.71 33.25
N TRP A 593 11.28 23.76 33.31
CA TRP A 593 10.95 22.35 33.12
C TRP A 593 10.39 21.75 34.43
N PRO A 594 9.20 21.13 34.43
CA PRO A 594 8.58 20.54 35.62
C PRO A 594 9.19 19.16 35.95
N GLY A 595 10.53 19.05 35.89
CA GLY A 595 11.28 17.82 36.10
C GLY A 595 12.10 17.82 37.39
N ASN A 596 12.20 16.64 38.00
CA ASN A 596 13.06 16.37 39.14
C ASN A 596 14.39 15.74 38.72
N TYR A 597 15.22 15.39 39.71
CA TYR A 597 16.38 14.55 39.47
C TYR A 597 15.93 13.16 39.04
N GLU A 598 16.39 12.72 37.88
CA GLU A 598 16.06 11.42 37.30
C GLU A 598 17.19 10.90 36.41
N THR A 599 17.10 9.66 35.95
CA THR A 599 18.18 9.04 35.16
C THR A 599 17.91 8.99 33.66
N GLU A 600 16.65 9.12 33.23
CA GLU A 600 16.31 9.00 31.81
C GLU A 600 16.50 10.32 31.07
N GLY A 601 16.01 11.42 31.65
CA GLY A 601 16.13 12.77 31.09
C GLY A 601 15.46 12.88 29.73
N ARG A 602 14.23 12.37 29.63
CA ARG A 602 13.41 12.46 28.41
C ARG A 602 12.59 13.72 28.44
N MET A 603 12.27 14.21 27.26
CA MET A 603 11.44 15.40 27.08
C MET A 603 10.26 15.06 26.20
N MET A 604 9.07 15.40 26.67
CA MET A 604 7.82 15.19 25.95
C MET A 604 7.26 16.55 25.48
N VAL A 605 6.81 16.60 24.23
CA VAL A 605 5.96 17.66 23.70
C VAL A 605 4.70 17.01 23.14
N VAL A 606 3.54 17.55 23.49
CA VAL A 606 2.24 16.95 23.18
C VAL A 606 1.31 17.99 22.59
N GLN A 607 0.57 17.61 21.56
CA GLN A 607 -0.61 18.34 21.09
C GLN A 607 -1.84 17.46 21.32
N ASP A 608 -2.82 18.00 22.03
CA ASP A 608 -4.12 17.38 22.31
C ASP A 608 -5.31 18.20 21.79
N GLU A 609 -5.05 19.37 21.22
CA GLU A 609 -6.05 20.24 20.59
C GLU A 609 -5.94 20.14 19.05
N PRO A 610 -7.02 20.43 18.30
CA PRO A 610 -7.04 20.33 16.83
C PRO A 610 -6.31 21.51 16.16
N LEU A 611 -5.04 21.71 16.53
CA LEU A 611 -4.20 22.85 16.14
C LEU A 611 -2.85 22.40 15.57
N PRO A 612 -2.25 23.20 14.66
CA PRO A 612 -0.94 22.89 14.09
C PRO A 612 0.17 22.93 15.14
N LEU A 613 1.05 21.93 15.09
CA LEU A 613 2.26 21.84 15.89
C LEU A 613 3.45 21.43 15.02
N THR A 614 4.44 22.32 14.91
CA THR A 614 5.71 22.04 14.23
C THR A 614 6.87 22.39 15.16
N VAL A 615 7.54 21.36 15.68
CA VAL A 615 8.71 21.48 16.54
C VAL A 615 9.98 21.41 15.70
N LEU A 616 10.78 22.48 15.69
CA LEU A 616 12.04 22.51 14.93
C LEU A 616 13.23 22.01 15.76
N ALA A 617 13.25 22.33 17.06
CA ALA A 617 14.35 21.95 17.95
C ALA A 617 13.96 22.08 19.43
N ILE A 618 14.64 21.30 20.27
CA ILE A 618 14.56 21.39 21.73
C ILE A 618 15.98 21.57 22.27
N PHE A 619 16.19 22.64 23.05
CA PHE A 619 17.48 23.00 23.64
C PHE A 619 17.38 22.92 25.19
N PRO A 620 17.69 21.76 25.79
CA PRO A 620 17.62 21.61 27.24
C PRO A 620 18.84 22.18 27.97
N GLN A 621 18.60 22.72 29.17
CA GLN A 621 19.64 23.06 30.15
C GLN A 621 19.63 22.01 31.26
N VAL A 622 20.73 21.27 31.40
CA VAL A 622 20.81 20.07 32.24
C VAL A 622 21.99 20.13 33.19
N HIS A 623 21.74 19.74 34.44
CA HIS A 623 22.79 19.43 35.42
C HIS A 623 22.90 17.92 35.55
N THR A 624 24.08 17.37 35.27
CA THR A 624 24.39 15.94 35.42
C THR A 624 25.31 15.77 36.64
N GLN A 625 25.05 14.75 37.46
CA GLN A 625 25.88 14.44 38.62
C GLN A 625 26.81 13.26 38.30
N ASP A 626 28.11 13.53 38.25
CA ASP A 626 29.16 12.52 38.15
C ASP A 626 29.47 11.94 39.55
N SER A 627 28.61 11.02 39.99
CA SER A 627 28.72 10.28 41.29
C SER A 627 28.68 11.14 42.57
N ARG A 628 28.48 10.45 43.69
CA ARG A 628 28.47 10.98 45.06
C ARG A 628 29.81 10.76 45.73
#